data_AF-A0A973F5C3-F1
#
_entry.id   AF-A0A973F5C3-F1
#
_cell.length_a   1.000
_cell.length_b   1.000
_cell.length_c   1.000
_cell.angle_alpha   90.00
_cell.angle_beta   90.00
_cell.angle_gamma   90.00
#
_symmetry.space_group_name_H-M   'P 1'
#
loop_
_entity.id
_entity.type
_entity.pdbx_description
1 polymer ?
#
loop_
_entity_poly.entity_id
_entity_poly.type
_entity_poly.pdbx_seq_one_letter_code
_entity_poly.pdbx_strand_id
1 'polypeptide(L)'
;MEYADKEMICEKCKEKYIFPCGEQKFFEEKGFIPPKKCPKCRGKENVKRPDANSHLVKCSECLKEFHITFDPNGKKLVCYECFL
;
A
#
# COMPACT_ATOMS: atom_id res chain seq x y z
N MET A 1 -8.37 3.11 -33.33
CA MET A 1 -7.19 3.94 -33.05
C MET A 1 -6.03 3.01 -32.72
N GLU A 2 -4.94 3.13 -33.47
CA GLU A 2 -3.68 2.45 -33.15
C GLU A 2 -3.02 3.25 -32.03
N TYR A 3 -3.12 2.77 -30.79
CA TYR A 3 -2.39 3.38 -29.69
C TYR A 3 -0.92 2.95 -29.86
N ALA A 4 -0.01 3.91 -29.89
CA ALA A 4 1.42 3.67 -29.86
C ALA A 4 1.96 3.94 -28.45
N ASP A 5 3.12 3.37 -28.14
CA ASP A 5 3.82 3.68 -26.90
C ASP A 5 4.12 5.18 -26.84
N LYS A 6 3.62 5.85 -25.80
CA LYS A 6 3.74 7.30 -25.67
C LYS A 6 4.67 7.65 -24.53
N GLU A 7 5.68 8.46 -24.79
CA GLU A 7 6.52 9.01 -23.74
C GLU A 7 5.81 10.19 -23.05
N MET A 8 5.67 10.11 -21.73
CA MET A 8 5.07 11.17 -20.90
C MET A 8 6.01 11.56 -19.77
N ILE A 9 5.88 12.78 -19.26
CA ILE A 9 6.70 13.30 -18.16
C ILE A 9 5.93 13.13 -16.85
N CYS A 10 6.56 12.54 -15.85
CA CYS A 10 5.95 12.37 -14.52
C CYS A 10 5.90 13.70 -13.77
N GLU A 11 4.74 14.09 -13.25
CA GLU A 11 4.58 15.32 -12.47
C GLU A 11 5.40 15.33 -11.16
N LYS A 12 5.59 14.15 -10.54
CA LYS A 12 6.30 14.00 -9.26
C LYS A 12 7.83 13.97 -9.37
N CYS A 13 8.38 13.07 -10.19
CA CYS A 13 9.84 12.93 -10.33
C CYS A 13 10.42 13.65 -11.56
N LYS A 14 9.59 14.23 -12.43
CA LYS A 14 9.99 14.90 -13.67
C LYS A 14 10.75 14.01 -14.68
N GLU A 15 10.76 12.70 -14.45
CA GLU A 15 11.35 11.73 -15.36
C GLU A 15 10.38 11.40 -16.51
N LYS A 16 10.94 11.15 -17.70
CA LYS A 16 10.19 10.59 -18.83
C LYS A 16 9.91 9.12 -18.56
N TYR A 17 8.69 8.69 -18.83
CA TYR A 17 8.28 7.30 -18.74
C TYR A 17 7.42 6.92 -19.94
N ILE A 18 7.46 5.64 -20.30
CA ILE A 18 6.69 5.10 -21.41
C ILE A 18 5.31 4.72 -20.88
N PHE A 19 4.27 5.24 -21.53
CA PHE A 19 2.89 4.87 -21.32
C PHE A 19 2.47 3.93 -22.46
N PRO A 20 2.48 2.60 -22.23
CA PRO A 20 2.33 1.64 -23.30
C PRO A 20 0.92 1.63 -23.87
N CYS A 21 0.81 1.24 -25.14
CA CYS A 21 -0.46 1.12 -25.87
C CYS A 21 -1.54 0.32 -25.10
N GLY A 22 -1.16 -0.81 -24.50
CA GLY A 22 -2.09 -1.65 -23.74
C GLY A 22 -2.69 -0.96 -22.52
N GLU A 23 -1.90 -0.16 -21.81
CA GLU A 23 -2.41 0.64 -20.68
C GLU A 23 -3.33 1.77 -21.18
N GLN A 24 -2.98 2.45 -22.27
CA GLN A 24 -3.86 3.49 -22.84
C GLN A 24 -5.24 2.93 -23.16
N LYS A 25 -5.28 1.77 -23.83
CA LYS A 25 -6.54 1.11 -24.21
C LYS A 25 -7.35 0.66 -22.99
N PHE A 26 -6.69 0.13 -21.96
CA PHE A 26 -7.34 -0.24 -20.70
C PHE A 26 -7.94 0.96 -19.98
N PHE A 27 -7.22 2.08 -19.94
CA PHE A 27 -7.70 3.31 -19.29
C PHE A 27 -8.91 3.89 -20.04
N GLU A 28 -8.87 3.94 -21.36
CA GLU A 28 -9.98 4.44 -22.17
C GLU A 28 -11.21 3.54 -22.11
N GLU A 29 -11.04 2.21 -22.19
CA GLU A 29 -12.14 1.24 -22.09
C GLU A 29 -12.84 1.29 -20.72
N LYS A 30 -12.08 1.50 -19.65
CA LYS A 30 -12.61 1.63 -18.30
C LYS A 30 -13.12 3.04 -17.97
N GLY A 31 -12.93 4.03 -18.84
CA GLY A 31 -13.25 5.43 -18.56
C GLY A 31 -12.38 6.05 -17.46
N PHE A 32 -11.14 5.55 -17.28
CA PHE A 32 -10.17 6.11 -16.34
C PHE A 32 -9.33 7.20 -16.98
N ILE A 33 -8.96 8.18 -16.15
CA ILE A 33 -8.08 9.28 -16.55
C ILE A 33 -6.62 8.76 -16.59
N PRO A 34 -5.84 9.08 -17.64
CA PRO A 34 -4.45 8.64 -17.74
C PRO A 34 -3.61 9.11 -16.54
N PRO A 35 -2.67 8.28 -16.06
CA PRO A 35 -1.88 8.61 -14.88
C PRO A 35 -0.97 9.82 -15.15
N LYS A 36 -0.94 10.78 -14.23
CA LYS A 36 0.02 11.91 -14.25
C LYS A 36 1.39 11.55 -13.65
N LYS A 37 1.46 10.43 -12.93
CA LYS A 37 2.65 9.92 -12.24
C LYS A 37 3.15 8.67 -12.94
N CYS A 38 4.46 8.52 -13.09
CA CYS A 38 5.07 7.30 -13.63
C CYS A 38 4.76 6.07 -12.75
N PRO A 39 4.84 4.84 -13.30
CA PRO A 39 4.58 3.60 -12.55
C PRO A 39 5.41 3.49 -11.26
N LYS A 40 6.68 3.94 -11.29
CA LYS A 40 7.54 4.01 -10.10
C LYS A 40 6.97 4.92 -9.00
N CYS A 41 6.43 6.08 -9.37
CA CYS A 41 5.86 7.03 -8.41
C CYS A 41 4.48 6.62 -7.91
N ARG A 42 3.68 5.93 -8.74
CA ARG A 42 2.35 5.41 -8.38
C ARG A 42 2.44 4.18 -7.47
N GLY A 43 3.41 3.29 -7.71
CA GLY A 43 3.66 2.12 -6.86
C GLY A 43 4.06 2.48 -5.43
N LYS A 44 4.89 3.52 -5.26
CA LYS A 44 5.35 3.98 -3.93
C LYS A 44 4.24 4.49 -3.01
N GLU A 45 3.11 4.92 -3.55
CA GLU A 45 1.95 5.35 -2.74
C GLU A 45 1.18 4.14 -2.18
N ASN A 46 1.19 3.00 -2.88
CA ASN A 46 0.51 1.77 -2.47
C ASN A 46 1.36 0.88 -1.53
N VAL A 47 2.66 1.14 -1.42
CA VAL A 47 3.58 0.47 -0.47
C VAL A 47 3.75 1.29 0.82
N LYS A 48 2.78 2.15 1.12
CA LYS A 48 2.45 2.46 2.51
C LYS A 48 1.17 1.71 2.82
N ARG A 49 1.24 0.38 2.87
CA ARG A 49 0.45 -0.31 3.88
C ARG A 49 1.09 0.13 5.17
N PRO A 50 0.48 1.02 5.94
CA PRO A 50 0.99 1.14 7.27
C PRO A 50 0.65 -0.20 7.91
N ASP A 51 1.67 -0.95 8.30
CA ASP A 51 1.58 -1.87 9.43
C ASP A 51 1.21 -1.09 10.72
N ALA A 52 0.47 0.03 10.63
CA ALA A 52 0.08 0.94 11.72
C ALA A 52 -0.88 0.30 12.71
N ASN A 53 -1.40 -0.89 12.40
CA ASN A 53 -2.19 -1.62 13.36
C ASN A 53 -1.35 -2.65 14.14
N SER A 54 -0.04 -2.74 13.94
CA SER A 54 0.81 -3.60 14.79
C SER A 54 1.14 -2.88 16.09
N HIS A 55 0.33 -3.10 17.13
CA HIS A 55 0.62 -2.62 18.47
C HIS A 55 1.47 -3.64 19.20
N LEU A 56 2.63 -3.21 19.71
CA LEU A 56 3.47 -4.02 20.58
C LEU A 56 2.94 -3.93 22.01
N VAL A 57 2.48 -5.04 22.56
CA VAL A 57 1.83 -5.14 23.87
C VAL A 57 2.57 -6.16 24.73
N LYS A 58 2.63 -5.89 26.04
CA LYS A 58 3.16 -6.82 27.06
C LYS A 58 2.04 -7.65 27.66
N CYS A 59 2.29 -8.95 27.80
CA CYS A 59 1.39 -9.85 28.50
C CYS A 59 1.25 -9.47 29.98
N SER A 60 0.03 -9.44 30.49
CA SER A 60 -0.25 -9.03 31.87
C SER A 60 0.26 -10.00 32.95
N GLU A 61 0.65 -11.23 32.59
CA GLU A 61 1.07 -12.25 33.57
C GLU A 61 2.55 -12.62 33.46
N CYS A 62 3.05 -12.88 32.25
CA CYS A 62 4.45 -13.25 32.01
C CYS A 62 5.33 -12.12 31.46
N LEU A 63 4.78 -10.91 31.22
CA LEU A 63 5.49 -9.74 30.67
C LEU A 63 6.11 -9.92 29.28
N LYS A 64 5.87 -11.04 28.58
CA LYS A 64 6.34 -11.25 27.20
C LYS A 64 5.72 -10.24 26.23
N GLU A 65 6.53 -9.74 25.30
CA GLU A 65 6.14 -8.81 24.26
C GLU A 65 5.58 -9.55 23.04
N PHE A 66 4.46 -9.07 22.50
CA PHE A 66 3.84 -9.63 21.29
C PHE A 66 3.11 -8.56 20.48
N HIS A 67 2.88 -8.85 19.20
CA HIS A 67 2.21 -7.94 18.28
C HIS A 67 0.73 -8.30 18.16
N ILE A 68 -0.14 -7.29 18.29
CA ILE A 68 -1.56 -7.40 17.99
C ILE A 68 -1.91 -6.49 16.81
N THR A 69 -2.90 -6.90 16.02
CA THR A 69 -3.43 -6.13 14.88
C THR A 69 -4.73 -5.37 15.21
N PHE A 70 -5.16 -5.39 16.47
CA PHE A 70 -6.43 -4.83 16.96
C PHE A 70 -6.17 -3.84 18.10
N ASP A 71 -7.08 -2.89 18.32
CA ASP A 71 -6.96 -1.92 19.40
C ASP A 71 -7.01 -2.58 20.80
N PRO A 72 -6.02 -2.35 21.68
CA PRO A 72 -5.95 -2.95 23.02
C PRO A 72 -6.96 -2.36 24.02
N ASN A 73 -7.87 -1.49 23.60
CA ASN A 73 -8.76 -0.77 24.51
C ASN A 73 -9.78 -1.72 25.19
N GLY A 74 -9.69 -1.80 26.53
CA GLY A 74 -10.72 -2.38 27.39
C GLY A 74 -10.58 -3.85 27.78
N LYS A 75 -9.50 -4.56 27.39
CA LYS A 75 -9.31 -5.98 27.74
C LYS A 75 -7.90 -6.29 28.27
N LYS A 76 -7.80 -7.16 29.28
CA LYS A 76 -6.52 -7.72 29.77
C LYS A 76 -5.93 -8.58 28.65
N LEU A 77 -4.73 -8.21 28.19
CA LEU A 77 -4.02 -8.92 27.14
C LEU A 77 -3.05 -9.93 27.77
N VAL A 78 -3.19 -11.19 27.37
CA VAL A 78 -2.35 -12.32 27.81
C VAL A 78 -1.81 -13.05 26.59
N CYS A 79 -0.62 -13.65 26.72
CA CYS A 79 -0.07 -14.49 25.65
C CYS A 79 -0.81 -15.83 25.57
N TYR A 80 -0.63 -16.55 24.46
CA TYR A 80 -1.24 -17.86 24.24
C TYR A 80 -0.96 -18.86 25.37
N GLU A 81 0.26 -18.84 25.92
CA GLU A 81 0.69 -19.72 27.00
C GLU A 81 0.02 -19.41 28.35
N CYS A 82 -0.38 -18.16 28.61
CA CYS A 82 -1.08 -17.77 29.84
C CYS A 82 -2.62 -17.85 29.69
N PHE A 83 -3.11 -18.05 28.47
CA PHE A 83 -4.55 -18.24 28.21
C PHE A 83 -4.99 -19.71 28.32
N LEU A 84 -4.07 -20.64 28.03
CA LEU A 84 -4.25 -22.09 28.18
C LEU A 84 -4.19 -22.51 29.66
#